data_AF-A0AAU4XLQ2-F1
#
_entry.id   AF-A0AAU4XLQ2-F1
#
_cell.length_a   1.000
_cell.length_b   1.000
_cell.length_c   1.000
_cell.angle_alpha   90.00
_cell.angle_beta   90.00
_cell.angle_gamma   90.00
#
_symmetry.space_group_name_H-M   'P 1'
#
loop_
_entity.id
_entity.type
_entity.pdbx_description
1 polymer ?
#
loop_
_entity_poly.entity_id
_entity_poly.type
_entity_poly.pdbx_seq_one_letter_code
_entity_poly.pdbx_strand_id
1 'polypeptide(L)'
;MDTVLRLEDENLQLKEAVRSHAVVDQAIGVILAVGQLTPDQGWDVLRSTSQNTNIKLRHVAELIVDWARTGRLPTEIRSQLEHQLGVDRRRE
;
A
#
# COMPACT_ATOMS: atom_id res chain seq x y z
N MET A 1 20.20 27.58 -19.46
CA MET A 1 20.40 26.15 -19.77
C MET A 1 20.22 25.31 -18.50
N ASP A 2 20.89 25.64 -17.40
CA ASP A 2 20.85 24.88 -16.13
C ASP A 2 19.48 24.80 -15.43
N THR A 3 18.62 25.80 -15.60
CA THR A 3 17.28 25.80 -14.99
C THR A 3 16.33 24.83 -15.70
N VAL A 4 16.47 24.69 -17.02
CA VAL A 4 15.62 23.78 -17.81
C VAL A 4 15.99 22.33 -17.50
N LEU A 5 17.28 22.00 -17.47
CA LEU A 5 17.77 20.65 -17.14
C LEU A 5 17.38 20.21 -15.71
N ARG A 6 17.42 21.13 -14.74
CA ARG A 6 17.00 20.83 -13.35
C ARG A 6 15.49 20.61 -13.24
N LEU A 7 14.70 21.42 -13.94
CA LEU A 7 13.25 21.27 -13.97
C LEU A 7 12.83 19.99 -14.68
N GLU A 8 13.56 19.56 -15.72
CA GLU A 8 13.34 18.28 -16.40
C GLU A 8 13.70 17.08 -15.52
N ASP A 9 14.79 17.16 -14.75
CA ASP A 9 15.19 16.13 -13.78
C ASP A 9 14.20 16.02 -12.62
N GLU A 10 13.75 17.16 -12.07
CA GLU A 10 12.65 17.20 -11.09
C GLU A 10 11.35 16.62 -11.66
N ASN A 11 11.03 16.92 -12.94
CA ASN A 11 9.87 16.34 -13.60
C ASN A 11 9.98 14.81 -13.76
N LEU A 12 11.18 14.31 -14.03
CA LEU A 12 11.46 12.88 -14.16
C LEU A 12 11.35 12.19 -12.80
N GLN A 13 11.96 12.75 -11.76
CA GLN A 13 11.87 12.24 -10.39
C GLN A 13 10.43 12.26 -9.86
N LEU A 14 9.66 13.31 -10.13
CA LEU A 14 8.24 13.40 -9.78
C LEU A 14 7.40 12.41 -10.60
N LYS A 15 7.67 12.25 -11.90
CA LYS A 15 6.98 11.25 -12.75
C LYS A 15 7.32 9.83 -12.31
N GLU A 16 8.55 9.55 -11.90
CA GLU A 16 8.95 8.26 -11.34
C GLU A 16 8.30 8.03 -9.97
N ALA A 17 8.22 9.05 -9.11
CA ALA A 17 7.49 8.98 -7.85
C ALA A 17 5.99 8.69 -8.06
N VAL A 18 5.33 9.41 -8.99
CA VAL A 18 3.92 9.20 -9.35
C VAL A 18 3.70 7.82 -9.97
N ARG A 19 4.59 7.36 -10.86
CA ARG A 19 4.51 5.99 -11.43
C ARG A 19 4.82 4.92 -10.38
N SER A 20 5.63 5.25 -9.38
CA SER A 20 5.96 4.40 -8.24
C SER A 20 4.77 4.23 -7.28
N HIS A 21 3.87 5.21 -7.23
CA HIS A 21 2.70 5.21 -6.34
C HIS A 21 1.50 4.44 -6.89
N ALA A 22 1.43 4.14 -8.20
CA ALA A 22 0.25 3.48 -8.77
C ALA A 22 -0.10 2.13 -8.10
N VAL A 23 0.89 1.29 -7.77
CA VAL A 23 0.66 0.01 -7.08
C VAL A 23 0.25 0.21 -5.62
N VAL A 24 0.76 1.28 -4.99
CA VAL A 24 0.42 1.66 -3.62
C VAL A 24 -1.02 2.15 -3.56
N ASP A 25 -1.42 3.03 -4.47
CA ASP A 25 -2.78 3.55 -4.57
C ASP A 25 -3.79 2.43 -4.86
N GLN A 26 -3.44 1.46 -5.71
CA GLN A 26 -4.24 0.26 -5.95
C GLN A 26 -4.40 -0.58 -4.68
N ALA A 27 -3.30 -0.82 -3.94
CA ALA A 27 -3.35 -1.57 -2.68
C ALA A 27 -4.21 -0.86 -1.63
N ILE A 28 -4.10 0.47 -1.53
CA ILE A 28 -4.97 1.29 -0.67
C ILE A 28 -6.43 1.09 -1.08
N GLY A 29 -6.76 1.17 -2.38
CA GLY A 29 -8.11 0.92 -2.88
C GLY A 29 -8.68 -0.45 -2.49
N VAL A 30 -7.85 -1.50 -2.54
CA VAL A 30 -8.23 -2.85 -2.07
C VAL A 30 -8.51 -2.85 -0.56
N ILE A 31 -7.63 -2.24 0.24
CA ILE A 31 -7.79 -2.13 1.70
C ILE A 31 -9.08 -1.40 2.06
N LEU A 32 -9.39 -0.30 1.36
CA LEU A 32 -10.63 0.47 1.55
C LEU A 32 -11.86 -0.39 1.29
N ALA A 33 -11.87 -1.14 0.17
CA ALA A 33 -12.99 -1.98 -0.20
C ALA A 33 -13.25 -3.11 0.82
N VAL A 34 -12.20 -3.69 1.38
CA VAL A 34 -12.31 -4.77 2.39
C VAL A 34 -12.64 -4.23 3.77
N GLY A 35 -11.96 -3.15 4.18
CA GLY A 35 -12.01 -2.61 5.54
C GLY A 35 -13.08 -1.54 5.77
N GLN A 36 -13.74 -1.04 4.71
CA GLN A 36 -14.65 0.12 4.76
C GLN A 36 -13.99 1.34 5.42
N LEU A 37 -12.73 1.59 5.06
CA LEU A 37 -11.89 2.65 5.63
C LEU A 37 -11.92 3.92 4.78
N THR A 38 -11.39 5.02 5.33
CA THR A 38 -11.02 6.21 4.55
C THR A 38 -9.66 6.02 3.86
N PRO A 39 -9.31 6.83 2.84
CA PRO A 39 -7.98 6.77 2.20
C PRO A 39 -6.81 6.88 3.18
N ASP A 40 -6.88 7.82 4.13
CA ASP A 40 -5.82 8.02 5.13
C ASP A 40 -5.66 6.79 6.03
N GLN A 41 -6.78 6.20 6.47
CA GLN A 41 -6.78 4.97 7.26
C GLN A 41 -6.21 3.79 6.46
N GLY A 42 -6.56 3.66 5.18
CA GLY A 42 -6.01 2.62 4.31
C GLY A 42 -4.50 2.73 4.11
N TRP A 43 -4.00 3.97 3.97
CA TRP A 43 -2.57 4.24 3.93
C TRP A 43 -1.86 3.87 5.24
N ASP A 44 -2.43 4.23 6.39
CA ASP A 44 -1.86 3.89 7.69
C ASP A 44 -1.85 2.38 7.95
N VAL A 45 -2.89 1.64 7.51
CA VAL A 45 -2.90 0.18 7.54
C VAL A 45 -1.79 -0.42 6.67
N LEU A 46 -1.62 0.07 5.44
CA LEU A 46 -0.57 -0.39 4.53
C LEU A 46 0.84 -0.14 5.11
N ARG A 47 1.07 1.08 5.62
CA ARG A 47 2.33 1.48 6.26
C ARG A 47 2.60 0.63 7.51
N SER A 48 1.61 0.45 8.38
CA SER A 48 1.75 -0.32 9.62
C SER A 48 2.01 -1.80 9.32
N THR A 49 1.38 -2.35 8.29
CA THR A 49 1.64 -3.73 7.85
C THR A 49 3.07 -3.90 7.38
N SER A 50 3.57 -2.98 6.56
CA SER A 50 4.97 -2.95 6.12
C SER A 50 5.96 -2.89 7.29
N GLN A 51 5.74 -1.99 8.26
CA GLN A 51 6.63 -1.83 9.40
C GLN A 51 6.65 -3.06 10.31
N ASN A 52 5.47 -3.61 10.64
CA ASN A 52 5.36 -4.74 11.57
C ASN A 52 5.81 -6.07 10.96
N THR A 53 5.79 -6.20 9.63
CA THR A 53 6.30 -7.39 8.93
C THR A 53 7.76 -7.24 8.50
N ASN A 54 8.35 -6.05 8.64
CA ASN A 54 9.67 -5.68 8.11
C ASN A 54 9.81 -5.97 6.59
N ILE A 55 8.71 -5.82 5.85
CA ILE A 55 8.67 -5.97 4.39
C ILE A 55 8.53 -4.59 3.76
N LYS A 56 9.26 -4.33 2.68
CA LYS A 56 9.19 -3.04 1.96
C LYS A 56 7.75 -2.73 1.54
N LEU A 57 7.30 -1.51 1.80
CA LEU A 57 5.92 -1.05 1.56
C LEU A 57 5.41 -1.38 0.16
N ARG A 58 6.25 -1.15 -0.87
CA ARG A 58 5.91 -1.47 -2.25
C ARG A 58 5.62 -2.96 -2.46
N HIS A 59 6.41 -3.82 -1.83
CA HIS A 59 6.21 -5.27 -1.94
C HIS A 59 4.94 -5.71 -1.21
N VAL A 60 4.64 -5.11 -0.05
CA VAL A 60 3.34 -5.32 0.62
C VAL A 60 2.18 -4.89 -0.27
N ALA A 61 2.30 -3.75 -0.96
CA ALA A 61 1.29 -3.28 -1.90
C ALA A 61 1.09 -4.25 -3.07
N GLU A 62 2.16 -4.75 -3.68
CA GLU A 62 2.11 -5.79 -4.72
C GLU A 62 1.37 -7.05 -4.24
N LEU A 63 1.70 -7.55 -3.04
CA LEU A 63 1.05 -8.71 -2.44
C LEU A 63 -0.45 -8.49 -2.19
N ILE A 64 -0.86 -7.28 -1.81
CA ILE A 64 -2.27 -6.92 -1.60
C ILE A 64 -3.02 -6.85 -2.94
N VAL A 65 -2.40 -6.28 -3.98
CA VAL A 65 -3.00 -6.21 -5.33
C VAL A 65 -3.15 -7.62 -5.91
N ASP A 66 -2.15 -8.47 -5.76
CA ASP A 66 -2.22 -9.87 -6.19
C ASP A 66 -3.24 -10.66 -5.37
N TRP A 67 -3.37 -10.36 -4.07
CA TRP A 67 -4.41 -10.94 -3.22
C TRP A 67 -5.81 -10.61 -3.72
N ALA A 68 -6.08 -9.35 -4.12
CA ALA A 68 -7.37 -8.98 -4.70
C ALA A 68 -7.75 -9.80 -5.95
N ARG A 69 -6.75 -10.26 -6.71
CA ARG A 69 -6.95 -11.09 -7.92
C ARG A 69 -7.05 -12.58 -7.62
N THR A 70 -6.31 -13.06 -6.63
CA THR A 70 -6.09 -14.51 -6.42
C THR A 70 -6.75 -15.06 -5.17
N GLY A 71 -7.18 -14.20 -4.25
CA GLY A 71 -7.66 -14.58 -2.91
C GLY A 71 -6.57 -15.10 -1.97
N ARG A 72 -5.31 -15.15 -2.42
CA ARG A 72 -4.16 -15.67 -1.65
C ARG A 72 -3.27 -14.55 -1.16
N LEU A 73 -2.86 -14.63 0.10
CA LEU A 73 -2.00 -13.67 0.75
C LEU A 73 -1.09 -14.44 1.72
N PRO A 74 0.23 -14.15 1.78
CA PRO A 74 1.13 -14.77 2.74
C PRO A 74 0.58 -14.65 4.17
N THR A 75 0.75 -15.70 4.97
CA THR A 75 0.14 -15.80 6.30
C THR A 75 0.53 -14.63 7.19
N GLU A 76 1.79 -14.22 7.16
CA GLU A 76 2.31 -13.11 7.96
C GLU A 76 1.64 -11.78 7.59
N ILE A 77 1.48 -11.49 6.30
CA ILE A 77 0.79 -10.28 5.83
C ILE A 77 -0.70 -10.36 6.16
N ARG A 78 -1.32 -11.53 6.00
CA ARG A 78 -2.74 -11.74 6.31
C ARG A 78 -3.03 -11.48 7.78
N SER A 79 -2.31 -12.14 8.69
CA SER A 79 -2.51 -11.97 10.12
C SER A 79 -2.32 -10.52 10.55
N GLN A 80 -1.31 -9.84 10.00
CA GLN A 80 -1.11 -8.43 10.29
C GLN A 80 -2.24 -7.55 9.74
N LEU A 81 -2.68 -7.80 8.50
CA LEU A 81 -3.77 -7.03 7.89
C LEU A 81 -5.08 -7.23 8.66
N GLU A 82 -5.40 -8.45 9.07
CA GLU A 82 -6.58 -8.78 9.89
C GLU A 82 -6.53 -8.09 11.26
N HIS A 83 -5.36 -8.04 11.89
CA HIS A 83 -5.13 -7.31 13.13
C HIS A 83 -5.38 -5.80 12.97
N GLN A 84 -4.83 -5.19 11.91
CA GLN A 84 -5.00 -3.78 11.60
C GLN A 84 -6.46 -3.42 11.26
N LEU A 85 -7.15 -4.28 10.52
CA LEU A 85 -8.56 -4.10 10.16
C LEU A 85 -9.53 -4.41 11.32
N GLY A 86 -9.01 -4.89 12.47
CA GLY A 86 -9.81 -5.21 13.64
C GLY A 86 -10.81 -6.34 13.40
N VAL A 87 -10.55 -7.24 12.43
CA VAL A 87 -11.43 -8.37 12.16
C VAL A 87 -11.49 -9.33 13.36
N ASP A 88 -10.43 -9.36 14.18
CA ASP A 88 -10.39 -10.07 15.46
C ASP A 88 -11.35 -9.51 16.52
N ARG A 89 -11.73 -8.22 16.47
CA ARG A 89 -12.60 -7.58 17.49
C ARG A 89 -14.10 -7.77 17.25
N ARG A 90 -14.52 -8.42 16.16
CA ARG A 90 -15.94 -8.73 15.87
C ARG A 90 -16.37 -10.15 16.28
N ARG A 91 -15.52 -10.89 17.00
CA ARG A 91 -15.79 -12.26 17.48
C ARG A 91 -15.81 -12.38 19.01
N GLU A 92 -16.02 -11.28 19.73
CA GLU A 92 -16.36 -11.25 21.16
C GLU A 92 -17.76 -10.65 21.33
#